data_AF-A0A6I5RTI7-F1
#
_entry.id   AF-A0A6I5RTI7-F1
#
_cell.length_a   1.000
_cell.length_b   1.000
_cell.length_c   1.000
_cell.angle_alpha   90.00
_cell.angle_beta   90.00
_cell.angle_gamma   90.00
#
_symmetry.space_group_name_H-M   'P 1'
#
loop_
_entity.id
_entity.type
_entity.pdbx_description
1 polymer ?
#
loop_
_entity_poly.entity_id
_entity_poly.type
_entity_poly.pdbx_seq_one_letter_code
_entity_poly.pdbx_strand_id
1 'polypeptide(L)'
;MRKVAVVMAMLALAGCENDVERAHNKVAEHLQNPKTAKFANVRINEQGDICGQVRGKDAAGVVEAYRSYVAIKQGAEYEVIIDQEGNSLRLREICGGADLQRKAEALADQPAAQGWDVEIIQGANMGALTDMTARLIERGIPSSVIYREGKPVVLLGPYADKAAALTQKADVMARLGIDSVVIQHDAPR
;
A
#
# COMPACT_ATOMS: atom_id res chain seq x y z
N MET A 1 -17.25 22.28 51.32
CA MET A 1 -16.86 20.96 50.77
C MET A 1 -17.00 20.99 49.25
N ARG A 2 -15.94 21.36 48.51
CA ARG A 2 -15.93 21.30 47.03
C ARG A 2 -15.34 19.94 46.64
N LYS A 3 -16.19 19.05 46.11
CA LYS A 3 -15.79 17.75 45.56
C LYS A 3 -15.17 17.99 44.20
N VAL A 4 -13.86 17.76 44.08
CA VAL A 4 -13.16 17.67 42.80
C VAL A 4 -13.08 16.19 42.45
N ALA A 5 -13.90 15.75 41.50
CA ALA A 5 -13.78 14.43 40.90
C ALA A 5 -12.79 14.54 39.73
N VAL A 6 -11.55 14.12 39.95
CA VAL A 6 -10.59 13.90 38.86
C VAL A 6 -10.88 12.53 38.28
N VAL A 7 -11.52 12.50 37.11
CA VAL A 7 -11.68 11.28 36.33
C VAL A 7 -10.38 11.02 35.59
N MET A 8 -9.66 10.00 36.05
CA MET A 8 -8.58 9.37 35.28
C MET A 8 -9.15 8.75 34.01
N ALA A 9 -8.83 9.34 32.86
CA ALA A 9 -8.99 8.68 31.57
C ALA A 9 -7.60 8.24 31.09
N MET A 10 -7.13 7.08 31.55
CA MET A 10 -6.03 6.36 30.92
C MET A 10 -6.63 5.41 29.88
N LEU A 11 -6.73 5.88 28.64
CA LEU A 11 -7.20 5.10 27.50
C LEU A 11 -6.10 4.15 27.01
N ALA A 12 -6.26 2.87 27.38
CA ALA A 12 -6.15 1.67 26.54
C ALA A 12 -5.18 1.67 25.32
N LEU A 13 -3.89 1.94 25.53
CA LEU A 13 -2.87 1.70 24.49
C LEU A 13 -2.44 0.22 24.37
N ALA A 14 -2.91 -0.67 25.27
CA ALA A 14 -2.52 -2.08 25.30
C ALA A 14 -3.26 -3.00 24.29
N GLY A 15 -4.21 -2.46 23.50
CA GLY A 15 -4.98 -3.24 22.53
C GLY A 15 -4.38 -3.29 21.11
N CYS A 16 -3.60 -2.28 20.72
CA CYS A 16 -3.15 -2.11 19.34
C CYS A 16 -2.11 -3.16 18.92
N GLU A 17 -1.20 -3.54 19.80
CA GLU A 17 -0.14 -4.52 19.51
C GLU A 17 -0.74 -5.92 19.27
N ASN A 18 -1.70 -6.31 20.11
CA ASN A 18 -2.45 -7.57 19.97
C ASN A 18 -3.30 -7.60 18.69
N ASP A 19 -3.86 -6.46 18.25
CA ASP A 19 -4.70 -6.40 17.06
C ASP A 19 -3.89 -6.65 15.78
N VAL A 20 -2.69 -6.07 15.70
CA VAL A 20 -1.76 -6.27 14.57
C VAL A 20 -1.28 -7.72 14.51
N GLU A 21 -0.90 -8.31 15.65
CA GLU A 21 -0.46 -9.71 15.68
C GLU A 21 -1.58 -10.67 15.24
N ARG A 22 -2.81 -10.46 15.74
CA ARG A 22 -3.97 -11.28 15.31
C ARG A 22 -4.25 -11.15 13.82
N ALA A 23 -4.21 -9.93 13.28
CA ALA A 23 -4.36 -9.72 11.84
C ALA A 23 -3.23 -10.37 11.05
N HIS A 24 -1.97 -10.25 11.47
CA HIS A 24 -0.84 -10.91 10.82
C HIS A 24 -1.00 -12.44 10.80
N ASN A 25 -1.42 -13.04 11.91
CA ASN A 25 -1.69 -14.47 11.96
C ASN A 25 -2.77 -14.88 10.95
N LYS A 26 -3.89 -14.13 10.90
CA LYS A 26 -4.95 -14.36 9.91
C LYS A 26 -4.47 -14.17 8.48
N VAL A 27 -3.71 -13.12 8.18
CA VAL A 27 -3.18 -12.88 6.82
C VAL A 27 -2.20 -13.97 6.42
N ALA A 28 -1.36 -14.44 7.34
CA ALA A 28 -0.38 -15.49 7.08
C ALA A 28 -1.04 -16.83 6.70
N GLU A 29 -2.23 -17.13 7.23
CA GLU A 29 -3.01 -18.34 6.88
C GLU A 29 -3.35 -18.42 5.37
N HIS A 30 -3.35 -17.29 4.66
CA HIS A 30 -3.58 -17.23 3.20
C HIS A 30 -2.31 -17.45 2.36
N LEU A 31 -1.13 -17.53 2.99
CA LEU A 31 0.12 -17.80 2.28
C LEU A 31 0.35 -19.31 2.18
N GLN A 32 1.06 -19.74 1.14
CA GLN A 32 1.42 -21.15 0.96
C GLN A 32 2.28 -21.69 2.12
N ASN A 33 3.13 -20.84 2.70
CA ASN A 33 3.88 -21.14 3.92
C ASN A 33 3.70 -20.03 4.97
N PRO A 34 2.69 -20.14 5.85
CA PRO A 34 2.34 -19.09 6.81
C PRO A 34 3.50 -18.65 7.71
N LYS A 35 4.39 -19.58 8.10
CA LYS A 35 5.53 -19.30 9.01
C LYS A 35 6.62 -18.43 8.38
N THR A 36 6.54 -18.20 7.08
CA THR A 36 7.53 -17.40 6.33
C THR A 36 7.03 -15.99 6.03
N ALA A 37 5.84 -15.64 6.53
CA ALA A 37 5.24 -14.33 6.33
C ALA A 37 6.18 -13.21 6.78
N LYS A 38 6.37 -12.22 5.91
CA LYS A 38 7.04 -10.96 6.22
C LYS A 38 6.10 -9.82 5.87
N PHE A 39 5.83 -8.99 6.86
CA PHE A 39 4.96 -7.82 6.74
C PHE A 39 5.79 -6.55 6.57
N ALA A 40 5.27 -5.61 5.80
CA ALA A 40 5.87 -4.32 5.55
C ALA A 40 4.80 -3.23 5.46
N ASN A 41 5.20 -1.99 5.75
CA ASN A 41 4.37 -0.78 5.70
C ASN A 41 2.99 -0.94 6.39
N VAL A 42 2.96 -1.63 7.54
CA VAL A 42 1.73 -1.96 8.29
C VAL A 42 1.15 -0.72 8.97
N ARG A 43 -0.14 -0.51 8.77
CA ARG A 43 -0.88 0.69 9.18
C ARG A 43 -2.31 0.33 9.55
N ILE A 44 -2.85 1.05 10.53
CA ILE A 44 -4.22 0.88 11.01
C ILE A 44 -5.01 2.12 10.56
N ASN A 45 -6.15 1.93 9.89
CA ASN A 45 -7.03 3.03 9.52
C ASN A 45 -7.94 3.44 10.69
N GLU A 46 -8.77 4.47 10.50
CA GLU A 46 -9.69 4.95 11.54
C GLU A 46 -10.76 3.93 11.95
N GLN A 47 -11.09 3.00 11.06
CA GLN A 47 -12.05 1.92 11.29
C GLN A 47 -11.43 0.73 12.06
N GLY A 48 -10.11 0.73 12.25
CA GLY A 48 -9.38 -0.36 12.88
C GLY A 48 -8.98 -1.48 11.92
N ASP A 49 -9.17 -1.30 10.61
CA ASP A 49 -8.66 -2.22 9.59
C ASP A 49 -7.16 -2.06 9.45
N ILE A 50 -6.49 -3.17 9.14
CA ILE A 50 -5.03 -3.24 9.08
C ILE A 50 -4.61 -3.45 7.64
N CYS A 51 -3.97 -2.42 7.09
CA CYS A 51 -3.45 -2.38 5.75
C CYS A 51 -1.93 -2.59 5.76
N GLY A 52 -1.39 -3.21 4.71
CA GLY A 52 0.05 -3.33 4.55
C GLY A 52 0.44 -4.20 3.36
N GLN A 53 1.69 -4.63 3.32
CA GLN A 53 2.18 -5.60 2.35
C GLN A 53 2.68 -6.85 3.04
N VAL A 54 2.41 -7.99 2.41
CA VAL A 54 2.84 -9.30 2.88
C VAL A 54 3.56 -10.05 1.76
N ARG A 55 4.61 -10.77 2.12
CA ARG A 55 5.21 -11.81 1.27
C ARG A 55 5.48 -13.06 2.08
N GLY A 56 5.61 -14.19 1.40
CA GLY A 56 6.02 -15.45 1.98
C GLY A 56 7.00 -16.19 1.08
N LYS A 57 7.23 -17.45 1.40
CA LYS A 57 7.85 -18.40 0.51
C LYS A 57 6.81 -19.37 -0.04
N ASP A 58 7.01 -19.79 -1.28
CA ASP A 58 6.24 -20.86 -1.89
C ASP A 58 6.64 -22.25 -1.32
N ALA A 59 6.01 -23.31 -1.83
CA ALA A 59 6.32 -24.69 -1.43
C ALA A 59 7.76 -25.12 -1.75
N ALA A 60 8.40 -24.50 -2.74
CA ALA A 60 9.80 -24.73 -3.10
C ALA A 60 10.78 -23.91 -2.25
N GLY A 61 10.28 -23.03 -1.37
CA GLY A 61 11.09 -22.16 -0.52
C GLY A 61 11.56 -20.87 -1.21
N VAL A 62 11.06 -20.59 -2.42
CA VAL A 62 11.35 -19.37 -3.18
C VAL A 62 10.57 -18.21 -2.57
N VAL A 63 11.25 -17.08 -2.37
CA VAL A 63 10.62 -15.87 -1.84
C VAL A 63 9.73 -15.25 -2.91
N GLU A 64 8.45 -15.09 -2.60
CA GLU A 64 7.51 -14.39 -3.46
C GLU A 64 7.65 -12.86 -3.33
N ALA A 65 7.18 -12.13 -4.34
CA ALA A 65 7.03 -10.69 -4.26
C ALA A 65 6.05 -10.29 -3.14
N TYR A 66 6.17 -9.06 -2.65
CA TYR A 66 5.13 -8.48 -1.80
C TYR A 66 3.81 -8.35 -2.56
N ARG A 67 2.72 -8.49 -1.81
CA ARG A 67 1.34 -8.22 -2.24
C ARG A 67 0.69 -7.32 -1.21
N SER A 68 -0.17 -6.40 -1.63
CA SER A 68 -0.98 -5.62 -0.71
C SER A 68 -2.02 -6.51 -0.03
N TYR A 69 -2.26 -6.26 1.26
CA TYR A 69 -3.36 -6.90 1.99
C TYR A 69 -4.14 -5.87 2.80
N VAL A 70 -5.38 -6.25 3.12
CA VAL A 70 -6.16 -5.63 4.19
C VAL A 70 -6.77 -6.71 5.07
N ALA A 71 -6.67 -6.52 6.38
CA ALA A 71 -7.40 -7.27 7.39
C ALA A 71 -8.51 -6.36 7.94
N ILE A 72 -9.75 -6.63 7.53
CA ILE A 72 -10.93 -5.85 7.84
C ILE A 72 -11.49 -6.31 9.18
N LYS A 73 -11.69 -5.39 10.12
CA LYS A 73 -12.08 -5.73 11.49
C LYS A 73 -13.55 -6.16 11.55
N GLN A 74 -13.80 -7.37 12.05
CA GLN A 74 -15.14 -7.94 12.25
C GLN A 74 -15.31 -8.32 13.73
N GLY A 75 -15.48 -7.30 14.59
CA GLY A 75 -15.49 -7.50 16.04
C GLY A 75 -14.11 -7.93 16.57
N ALA A 76 -13.98 -9.20 16.98
CA ALA A 76 -12.72 -9.78 17.46
C ALA A 76 -11.90 -10.47 16.35
N GLU A 77 -12.54 -10.77 15.22
CA GLU A 77 -11.95 -11.46 14.06
C GLU A 77 -11.57 -10.48 12.95
N TYR A 78 -10.88 -11.01 11.93
CA TYR A 78 -10.54 -10.27 10.71
C TYR A 78 -10.96 -11.03 9.46
N GLU A 79 -11.60 -10.33 8.53
CA GLU A 79 -11.73 -10.77 7.14
C GLU A 79 -10.49 -10.30 6.37
N VAL A 80 -9.87 -11.18 5.57
CA VAL A 80 -8.62 -10.87 4.87
C VAL A 80 -8.82 -10.81 3.37
N ILE A 81 -8.29 -9.76 2.75
CA ILE A 81 -8.13 -9.62 1.31
C ILE A 81 -6.65 -9.46 1.00
N ILE A 82 -6.11 -10.29 0.09
CA ILE A 82 -4.78 -10.14 -0.49
C ILE A 82 -4.93 -9.85 -1.98
N ASP A 83 -4.31 -8.76 -2.44
CA ASP A 83 -4.32 -8.37 -3.85
C ASP A 83 -3.33 -9.23 -4.65
N GLN A 84 -3.85 -10.23 -5.34
CA GLN A 84 -3.05 -11.15 -6.15
C GLN A 84 -2.61 -10.52 -7.48
N GLU A 85 -3.39 -9.58 -8.00
CA GLU A 85 -3.20 -8.98 -9.33
C GLU A 85 -2.62 -7.56 -9.27
N GLY A 86 -2.64 -6.94 -8.10
CA GLY A 86 -2.12 -5.58 -7.87
C GLY A 86 -3.08 -4.47 -8.30
N ASN A 87 -4.38 -4.78 -8.44
CA ASN A 87 -5.44 -3.87 -8.90
C ASN A 87 -6.76 -4.00 -8.08
N SER A 88 -6.73 -4.65 -6.90
CA SER A 88 -7.95 -4.87 -6.10
C SER A 88 -8.61 -3.56 -5.66
N LEU A 89 -9.71 -3.18 -6.31
CA LEU A 89 -10.48 -1.97 -5.99
C LEU A 89 -11.00 -2.00 -4.56
N ARG A 90 -11.51 -3.15 -4.08
CA ARG A 90 -12.03 -3.27 -2.72
C ARG A 90 -10.97 -3.01 -1.66
N LEU A 91 -9.75 -3.55 -1.85
CA LEU A 91 -8.64 -3.26 -0.94
C LEU A 91 -8.29 -1.78 -0.96
N ARG A 92 -8.26 -1.17 -2.14
CA ARG A 92 -7.90 0.24 -2.34
C ARG A 92 -8.95 1.22 -1.82
N GLU A 93 -10.21 0.82 -1.74
CA GLU A 93 -11.26 1.61 -1.08
C GLU A 93 -11.02 1.74 0.41
N ILE A 94 -10.38 0.74 1.02
CA ILE A 94 -10.12 0.69 2.46
C ILE A 94 -8.73 1.26 2.79
N CYS A 95 -7.73 0.93 1.98
CA CYS A 95 -6.33 1.26 2.25
C CYS A 95 -5.79 2.48 1.47
N GLY A 96 -6.58 3.02 0.54
CA GLY A 96 -6.24 4.17 -0.31
C GLY A 96 -5.95 3.79 -1.77
N GLY A 97 -6.06 4.78 -2.66
CA GLY A 97 -5.75 4.64 -4.09
C GLY A 97 -6.91 4.18 -4.99
N ALA A 98 -8.14 4.05 -4.47
CA ALA A 98 -9.29 3.65 -5.28
C ALA A 98 -9.60 4.66 -6.40
N ASP A 99 -9.64 5.96 -6.08
CA ASP A 99 -9.92 6.99 -7.09
C ASP A 99 -8.84 7.06 -8.15
N LEU A 100 -7.57 6.87 -7.77
CA LEU A 100 -6.44 6.80 -8.69
C LEU A 100 -6.57 5.58 -9.62
N GLN A 101 -6.92 4.41 -9.08
CA GLN A 101 -7.14 3.20 -9.87
C GLN A 101 -8.30 3.38 -10.87
N ARG A 102 -9.44 3.91 -10.43
CA ARG A 102 -10.59 4.15 -11.32
C ARG A 102 -10.27 5.14 -12.43
N LYS A 103 -9.52 6.21 -12.11
CA LYS A 103 -9.03 7.17 -13.13
C LYS A 103 -8.08 6.48 -14.11
N ALA A 104 -7.16 5.66 -13.63
CA ALA A 104 -6.23 4.92 -14.48
C ALA A 104 -6.95 3.95 -15.44
N GLU A 105 -7.95 3.23 -14.93
CA GLU A 105 -8.79 2.32 -15.70
C GLU A 105 -9.62 3.04 -16.76
N ALA A 106 -10.23 4.18 -16.40
CA ALA A 106 -11.02 5.00 -17.33
C ALA A 106 -10.18 5.55 -18.50
N LEU A 107 -8.87 5.72 -18.30
CA LEU A 107 -7.93 6.20 -19.30
C LEU A 107 -7.11 5.06 -19.95
N ALA A 108 -7.30 3.80 -19.56
CA ALA A 108 -6.37 2.72 -19.89
C ALA A 108 -6.18 2.45 -21.39
N ASP A 109 -7.22 2.72 -22.19
CA ASP A 109 -7.30 2.48 -23.63
C ASP A 109 -7.15 3.76 -24.48
N GLN A 110 -6.99 4.92 -23.83
CA GLN A 110 -6.79 6.18 -24.54
C GLN A 110 -5.33 6.31 -25.02
N PRO A 111 -5.06 7.07 -26.10
CA PRO A 111 -3.69 7.32 -26.54
C PRO A 111 -2.87 8.08 -25.48
N ALA A 112 -1.80 7.47 -24.98
CA ALA A 112 -0.89 8.06 -24.00
C ALA A 112 0.28 8.77 -24.71
N ALA A 113 0.01 9.88 -25.40
CA ALA A 113 1.02 10.60 -26.22
C ALA A 113 2.25 11.04 -25.42
N GLN A 114 2.07 11.33 -24.13
CA GLN A 114 3.13 11.74 -23.22
C GLN A 114 3.79 10.56 -22.48
N GLY A 115 3.33 9.33 -22.74
CA GLY A 115 3.79 8.11 -22.10
C GLY A 115 3.07 7.78 -20.81
N TRP A 116 3.75 7.04 -19.93
CA TRP A 116 3.16 6.40 -18.75
C TRP A 116 3.98 6.69 -17.51
N ASP A 117 3.33 6.87 -16.37
CA ASP A 117 4.00 6.89 -15.06
C ASP A 117 3.55 5.71 -14.22
N VAL A 118 4.38 5.38 -13.23
CA VAL A 118 3.97 4.62 -12.05
C VAL A 118 3.77 5.61 -10.92
N GLU A 119 2.52 5.84 -10.53
CA GLU A 119 2.18 6.68 -9.39
C GLU A 119 2.09 5.84 -8.12
N ILE A 120 2.84 6.24 -7.09
CA ILE A 120 2.80 5.57 -5.79
C ILE A 120 1.50 5.92 -5.08
N ILE A 121 0.79 4.90 -4.60
CA ILE A 121 -0.47 5.11 -3.88
C ILE A 121 -0.18 5.84 -2.58
N GLN A 122 -0.84 6.98 -2.43
CA GLN A 122 -0.86 7.74 -1.20
C GLN A 122 -2.01 7.24 -0.33
N GLY A 123 -1.72 7.01 0.94
CA GLY A 123 -2.69 6.46 1.87
C GLY A 123 -2.01 5.97 3.14
N ALA A 124 -2.75 5.23 3.96
CA ALA A 124 -2.26 4.71 5.24
C ALA A 124 -0.86 4.07 5.05
N ASN A 125 -0.71 3.26 3.99
CA ASN A 125 0.47 2.46 3.67
C ASN A 125 1.71 3.23 3.20
N MET A 126 1.61 4.52 2.90
CA MET A 126 2.67 5.27 2.20
C MET A 126 3.84 5.68 3.10
N GLY A 127 3.61 5.78 4.42
CA GLY A 127 4.60 6.35 5.35
C GLY A 127 4.81 7.85 5.15
N ALA A 128 5.86 8.42 5.74
CA ALA A 128 6.21 9.80 5.46
C ALA A 128 6.76 9.92 4.03
N LEU A 129 6.42 10.99 3.32
CA LEU A 129 6.91 11.25 1.96
C LEU A 129 8.44 11.20 1.89
N THR A 130 9.12 11.77 2.89
CA THR A 130 10.58 11.77 3.01
C THR A 130 11.14 10.35 3.07
N ASP A 131 10.58 9.50 3.91
CA ASP A 131 11.04 8.11 4.07
C ASP A 131 10.84 7.31 2.80
N MET A 132 9.69 7.51 2.13
CA MET A 132 9.41 6.85 0.86
C MET A 132 10.41 7.29 -0.22
N THR A 133 10.64 8.59 -0.40
CA THR A 133 11.60 9.09 -1.39
C THR A 133 13.04 8.64 -1.07
N ALA A 134 13.43 8.60 0.20
CA ALA A 134 14.73 8.07 0.63
C ALA A 134 14.88 6.59 0.23
N ARG A 135 13.88 5.76 0.50
CA ARG A 135 13.89 4.33 0.11
C ARG A 135 13.99 4.12 -1.39
N LEU A 136 13.37 4.98 -2.20
CA LEU A 136 13.48 4.92 -3.67
C LEU A 136 14.90 5.28 -4.11
N ILE A 137 15.47 6.36 -3.56
CA ILE A 137 16.85 6.81 -3.83
C ILE A 137 17.87 5.75 -3.45
N GLU A 138 17.78 5.19 -2.24
CA GLU A 138 18.65 4.12 -1.74
C GLU A 138 18.65 2.88 -2.65
N ARG A 139 17.58 2.69 -3.42
CA ARG A 139 17.39 1.56 -4.32
C ARG A 139 17.66 1.92 -5.78
N GLY A 140 18.11 3.14 -6.04
CA GLY A 140 18.40 3.64 -7.38
C GLY A 140 17.16 3.69 -8.27
N ILE A 141 15.98 3.95 -7.69
CA ILE A 141 14.73 4.09 -8.42
C ILE A 141 14.48 5.59 -8.62
N PRO A 142 14.65 6.13 -9.84
CA PRO A 142 14.39 7.52 -10.12
C PRO A 142 12.91 7.83 -9.86
N SER A 143 12.67 8.91 -9.11
CA SER A 143 11.32 9.39 -8.82
C SER A 143 11.27 10.91 -8.90
N SER A 144 10.10 11.42 -9.20
CA SER A 144 9.79 12.85 -9.12
C SER A 144 8.65 13.06 -8.13
N VAL A 145 8.65 14.23 -7.49
CA VAL A 145 7.54 14.67 -6.65
C VAL A 145 6.90 15.87 -7.35
N ILE A 146 5.63 15.72 -7.73
CA ILE A 146 4.83 16.80 -8.30
C ILE A 146 3.70 17.17 -7.33
N TYR A 147 3.04 18.29 -7.55
CA TYR A 147 1.89 18.70 -6.76
C TYR A 147 0.63 18.67 -7.62
N ARG A 148 -0.36 17.87 -7.21
CA ARG A 148 -1.72 17.89 -7.77
C ARG A 148 -2.69 18.33 -6.70
N GLU A 149 -3.44 19.39 -6.97
CA GLU A 149 -4.42 19.95 -6.02
C GLU A 149 -3.80 20.28 -4.64
N GLY A 150 -2.54 20.74 -4.64
CA GLY A 150 -1.80 21.05 -3.40
C GLY A 150 -1.31 19.83 -2.62
N LYS A 151 -1.58 18.60 -3.08
CA LYS A 151 -1.06 17.37 -2.50
C LYS A 151 0.18 16.91 -3.27
N PRO A 152 1.28 16.55 -2.59
CA PRO A 152 2.42 15.96 -3.28
C PRO A 152 1.98 14.64 -3.90
N VAL A 153 2.56 14.22 -5.02
CA VAL A 153 2.37 12.92 -5.67
C VAL A 153 3.75 12.43 -6.11
N VAL A 154 4.02 11.14 -5.95
CA VAL A 154 5.31 10.54 -6.34
C VAL A 154 5.13 9.72 -7.60
N LEU A 155 5.89 10.07 -8.63
CA LEU A 155 5.86 9.42 -9.94
C LEU A 155 7.21 8.76 -10.24
N LEU A 156 7.16 7.56 -10.79
CA LEU A 156 8.30 6.92 -11.46
C LEU A 156 8.01 6.99 -12.96
N GLY A 157 8.87 7.62 -13.73
CA GLY A 157 8.64 7.89 -15.15
C GLY A 157 9.05 9.29 -15.58
N PRO A 158 8.70 9.70 -16.82
CA PRO A 158 7.77 9.00 -17.72
C PRO A 158 8.41 7.85 -18.52
N TYR A 159 7.68 6.75 -18.69
CA TYR A 159 8.02 5.58 -19.51
C TYR A 159 7.41 5.66 -20.90
N ALA A 160 8.16 5.27 -21.93
CA ALA A 160 7.74 5.36 -23.33
C ALA A 160 6.51 4.49 -23.63
N ASP A 161 6.43 3.31 -23.02
CA ASP A 161 5.36 2.34 -23.20
C ASP A 161 4.80 1.84 -21.85
N LYS A 162 3.58 1.30 -21.89
CA LYS A 162 2.85 0.82 -20.72
C LYS A 162 3.53 -0.40 -20.09
N ALA A 163 4.20 -1.23 -20.90
CA ALA A 163 4.83 -2.45 -20.42
C ALA A 163 6.03 -2.13 -19.52
N ALA A 164 6.85 -1.14 -19.86
CA ALA A 164 7.94 -0.65 -19.03
C ALA A 164 7.44 -0.10 -17.69
N ALA A 165 6.33 0.67 -17.70
CA ALA A 165 5.70 1.14 -16.46
C ALA A 165 5.16 -0.03 -15.61
N LEU A 166 4.54 -1.05 -16.22
CA LEU A 166 4.08 -2.24 -15.51
C LEU A 166 5.25 -3.04 -14.92
N THR A 167 6.37 -3.16 -15.64
CA THR A 167 7.60 -3.77 -15.11
C THR A 167 8.13 -2.98 -13.90
N GLN A 168 8.16 -1.65 -13.98
CA GLN A 168 8.57 -0.83 -12.83
C GLN A 168 7.62 -0.98 -11.63
N LYS A 169 6.30 -1.00 -11.87
CA LYS A 169 5.29 -1.26 -10.83
C LYS A 169 5.54 -2.60 -10.14
N ALA A 170 5.83 -3.65 -10.91
CA ALA A 170 6.17 -4.96 -10.34
C ALA A 170 7.49 -4.93 -9.55
N ASP A 171 8.52 -4.25 -10.06
CA ASP A 171 9.83 -4.14 -9.40
C ASP A 171 9.74 -3.41 -8.05
N VAL A 172 9.03 -2.28 -8.00
CA VAL A 172 8.90 -1.49 -6.77
C VAL A 172 8.09 -2.24 -5.70
N MET A 173 7.05 -2.98 -6.11
CA MET A 173 6.32 -3.86 -5.22
C MET A 173 7.23 -5.00 -4.72
N ALA A 174 7.91 -5.72 -5.60
CA ALA A 174 8.75 -6.85 -5.23
C ALA A 174 9.90 -6.46 -4.27
N ARG A 175 10.56 -5.33 -4.53
CA ARG A 175 11.74 -4.89 -3.76
C ARG A 175 11.38 -4.15 -2.49
N LEU A 176 10.28 -3.39 -2.48
CA LEU A 176 9.97 -2.44 -1.41
C LEU A 176 8.58 -2.61 -0.79
N GLY A 177 7.71 -3.42 -1.39
CA GLY A 177 6.31 -3.49 -0.98
C GLY A 177 5.62 -2.14 -1.12
N ILE A 178 5.99 -1.34 -2.12
CA ILE A 178 5.35 -0.04 -2.36
C ILE A 178 4.22 -0.27 -3.36
N ASP A 179 3.00 0.05 -2.95
CA ASP A 179 1.83 -0.05 -3.81
C ASP A 179 1.75 1.15 -4.78
N SER A 180 1.30 0.88 -6.00
CA SER A 180 1.34 1.85 -7.09
C SER A 180 0.33 1.56 -8.21
N VAL A 181 0.14 2.53 -9.09
CA VAL A 181 -0.78 2.49 -10.23
C VAL A 181 -0.04 2.96 -11.48
N VAL A 182 -0.22 2.24 -12.58
CA VAL A 182 0.26 2.72 -13.88
C VAL A 182 -0.78 3.69 -14.43
N ILE A 183 -0.38 4.92 -14.69
CA ILE A 183 -1.22 6.00 -15.22
C ILE A 183 -0.63 6.55 -16.51
N GLN A 184 -1.42 7.28 -17.29
CA GLN A 184 -0.88 8.09 -18.37
C GLN A 184 -0.13 9.31 -17.79
N HIS A 185 0.99 9.66 -18.39
CA HIS A 185 1.75 10.86 -18.03
C HIS A 185 0.96 12.12 -18.45
N ASP A 186 0.89 13.10 -17.56
CA ASP A 186 0.06 14.30 -17.71
C ASP A 186 0.81 15.50 -18.32
N ALA A 187 2.15 15.50 -18.32
CA ALA A 187 2.97 16.61 -18.80
C ALA A 187 3.58 16.36 -20.20
N PRO A 188 3.79 17.41 -21.02
CA PRO A 188 4.52 17.29 -22.29
C PRO A 188 5.95 16.80 -22.10
N ARG A 189 6.40 15.89 -22.96
CA ARG A 189 7.81 15.48 -23.08
C ARG A 189 8.69 16.47 -23.84
#